data_AF-A0A353Z2S1-F1
#
_entry.id   AF-A0A353Z2S1-F1
#
_cell.length_a   1.000
_cell.length_b   1.000
_cell.length_c   1.000
_cell.angle_alpha   90.00
_cell.angle_beta   90.00
_cell.angle_gamma   90.00
#
_symmetry.space_group_name_H-M   'P 1'
#
loop_
_entity.id
_entity.type
_entity.pdbx_description
1 polymer ?
#
loop_
_entity_poly.entity_id
_entity_poly.type
_entity_poly.pdbx_seq_one_letter_code
_entity_poly.pdbx_strand_id
1 'polypeptide(L)'
;MEFKKLEIKPEGNWFKRYILSTHGKRTLLFIGLGAIGGVLYFYFTEGQYMKDITTGNILKSLLIGGFFGLFITNSPCARGRC
;
A
#
# COMPACT_ATOMS: atom_id res chain seq x y z
N MET A 1 41.90 -6.27 3.25
CA MET A 1 40.50 -5.94 3.60
C MET A 1 39.76 -7.25 3.77
N GLU A 2 39.43 -7.63 5.00
CA GLU A 2 38.63 -8.83 5.24
C GLU A 2 37.15 -8.47 5.09
N PHE A 3 36.53 -8.98 4.04
CA PHE A 3 35.10 -8.79 3.83
C PHE A 3 34.35 -9.53 4.93
N LYS A 4 33.69 -8.77 5.80
CA LYS A 4 32.73 -9.28 6.76
C LYS A 4 31.62 -9.96 5.95
N LYS A 5 31.63 -11.29 5.86
CA LYS A 5 30.57 -12.07 5.20
C LYS A 5 29.29 -11.77 5.95
N LEU A 6 28.40 -10.97 5.36
CA LEU A 6 27.03 -10.85 5.84
C LEU A 6 26.46 -12.26 5.84
N GLU A 7 26.10 -12.78 7.01
CA GLU A 7 25.36 -14.02 7.14
C GLU A 7 23.98 -13.80 6.49
N ILE A 8 23.90 -14.10 5.19
CA ILE A 8 22.63 -14.09 4.47
C ILE A 8 21.88 -15.31 5.01
N LYS A 9 21.12 -15.12 6.09
CA LYS A 9 20.13 -16.08 6.57
C LYS A 9 19.28 -16.47 5.35
N PRO A 10 18.99 -17.77 5.13
CA PRO A 10 18.20 -18.20 3.98
C PRO A 10 16.94 -17.36 3.93
N GLU A 11 16.77 -16.64 2.82
CA GLU A 11 15.69 -15.69 2.66
C GLU A 11 14.39 -16.49 2.59
N GLY A 12 13.72 -16.63 3.74
CA GLY A 12 12.39 -17.21 3.81
C GLY A 12 11.43 -16.45 2.89
N ASN A 13 10.28 -17.05 2.63
CA ASN A 13 9.27 -16.59 1.67
C ASN A 13 9.22 -15.05 1.47
N TRP A 14 9.62 -14.58 0.29
CA TRP A 14 9.77 -13.15 -0.07
C TRP A 14 8.51 -12.32 0.27
N PHE A 15 7.34 -12.94 0.12
CA PHE A 15 6.06 -12.33 0.46
C PHE A 15 5.91 -12.01 1.96
N LYS A 16 6.32 -12.94 2.84
CA LYS A 16 6.33 -12.69 4.29
C LYS A 16 7.29 -11.56 4.63
N ARG A 17 8.45 -11.48 3.96
CA ARG A 17 9.45 -10.46 4.24
C ARG A 17 8.95 -9.05 3.93
N TYR A 18 8.26 -8.88 2.80
CA TYR A 18 7.74 -7.59 2.38
C TYR A 18 6.53 -7.15 3.23
N ILE A 19 5.58 -8.06 3.47
CA ILE A 19 4.32 -7.73 4.16
C ILE A 19 4.45 -7.70 5.69
N LEU A 20 5.20 -8.63 6.30
CA LEU A 20 5.40 -8.64 7.76
C LEU A 20 6.48 -7.67 8.25
N SER A 21 7.16 -6.96 7.34
CA SER A 21 8.05 -5.87 7.74
C SER A 21 7.29 -4.81 8.55
N THR A 22 7.97 -4.12 9.46
CA THR A 22 7.36 -3.04 10.27
C THR A 22 6.72 -1.97 9.38
N HIS A 23 7.32 -1.70 8.22
CA HIS A 23 6.74 -0.82 7.21
C HIS A 23 5.50 -1.42 6.55
N GLY A 24 5.55 -2.69 6.11
CA GLY A 24 4.40 -3.37 5.50
C GLY A 24 3.17 -3.38 6.42
N LYS A 25 3.36 -3.60 7.72
CA LYS A 25 2.28 -3.54 8.71
C LYS A 25 1.66 -2.14 8.82
N ARG A 26 2.49 -1.09 8.89
CA ARG A 26 1.99 0.30 8.93
C ARG A 26 1.25 0.65 7.66
N THR A 27 1.79 0.28 6.50
CA THR A 27 1.15 0.51 5.19
C THR A 27 -0.22 -0.17 5.13
N LEU A 28 -0.33 -1.44 5.55
CA LEU A 28 -1.62 -2.13 5.61
C LEU A 28 -2.62 -1.47 6.55
N LEU A 29 -2.15 -0.96 7.70
CA LEU A 29 -3.00 -0.26 8.66
C LEU A 29 -3.56 1.04 8.05
N PHE A 30 -2.72 1.85 7.40
CA PHE A 30 -3.17 3.06 6.71
C PHE A 30 -4.08 2.79 5.51
N ILE A 31 -3.82 1.71 4.74
CA ILE A 31 -4.72 1.25 3.69
C ILE A 31 -6.09 0.90 4.29
N GLY A 32 -6.12 0.16 5.39
CA GLY A 32 -7.35 -0.20 6.09
C GLY A 32 -8.12 1.03 6.59
N LEU A 33 -7.43 1.98 7.22
CA LEU A 33 -8.04 3.23 7.69
C LEU A 33 -8.59 4.07 6.53
N GLY A 34 -7.83 4.19 5.43
CA GLY A 34 -8.28 4.89 4.22
C GLY A 34 -9.49 4.22 3.58
N ALA A 35 -9.53 2.89 3.53
CA ALA A 35 -10.67 2.14 3.00
C ALA A 35 -11.93 2.36 3.85
N ILE A 36 -11.81 2.25 5.18
CA ILE A 36 -12.94 2.51 6.10
C ILE A 36 -13.42 3.96 5.95
N GLY A 37 -12.50 4.92 5.96
CA GLY A 37 -12.82 6.34 5.78
C GLY A 37 -13.52 6.62 4.45
N GLY A 38 -13.05 6.01 3.36
CA GLY A 38 -13.67 6.13 2.04
C GLY A 38 -15.07 5.55 1.98
N VAL A 39 -15.29 4.38 2.59
CA VAL A 39 -16.63 3.75 2.67
C VAL A 39 -17.58 4.60 3.50
N LEU A 40 -17.14 5.07 4.68
CA LEU A 40 -17.96 5.94 5.53
C LEU A 40 -18.31 7.24 4.80
N TYR A 41 -17.33 7.87 4.15
CA TYR A 41 -17.54 9.08 3.35
C TYR A 41 -18.61 8.83 2.28
N PHE A 42 -18.42 7.82 1.42
CA PHE A 42 -19.38 7.48 0.37
C PHE A 42 -20.79 7.19 0.90
N TYR A 43 -20.88 6.47 2.01
CA TYR A 43 -22.15 6.12 2.65
C TYR A 43 -22.91 7.36 3.12
N PHE A 44 -22.21 8.36 3.68
CA PHE A 44 -22.84 9.57 4.22
C PHE A 44 -23.01 10.71 3.19
N THR A 45 -22.16 10.82 2.17
CA THR A 45 -22.18 11.95 1.22
C THR A 45 -22.91 11.65 -0.07
N GLU A 46 -22.63 10.50 -0.69
CA GLU A 46 -23.07 10.26 -2.06
C GLU A 46 -24.41 9.53 -2.15
N GLY A 47 -24.88 8.90 -1.06
CA GLY A 47 -26.17 8.19 -1.03
C GLY A 47 -26.33 7.14 -2.15
N GLN A 48 -25.25 6.82 -2.85
CA GLN A 48 -25.27 5.92 -3.99
C GLN A 48 -25.43 4.51 -3.50
N TYR A 49 -26.46 3.85 -4.01
CA TYR A 49 -26.62 2.42 -3.82
C TYR A 49 -25.35 1.73 -4.34
N MET A 50 -24.77 0.83 -3.55
CA MET A 50 -23.62 -0.02 -3.90
C MET A 50 -23.75 -0.75 -5.26
N LYS A 51 -24.93 -0.69 -5.89
CA LYS A 51 -25.23 -1.19 -7.24
C LYS A 51 -24.51 -0.43 -8.36
N ASP A 52 -24.18 0.86 -8.18
CA ASP A 52 -23.50 1.65 -9.23
C ASP A 52 -21.97 1.48 -9.23
N ILE A 53 -21.42 0.88 -8.17
CA ILE A 53 -20.00 0.53 -8.08
C ILE A 53 -19.75 -0.70 -8.96
N THR A 54 -19.52 -0.45 -10.25
CA THR A 54 -19.15 -1.51 -11.19
C THR A 54 -17.71 -1.94 -10.94
N THR A 55 -17.40 -3.24 -11.11
CA THR A 55 -16.04 -3.82 -10.98
C THR A 55 -14.99 -3.06 -11.79
N GLY A 56 -15.36 -2.51 -12.95
CA GLY A 56 -14.49 -1.67 -13.78
C GLY A 56 -14.05 -0.37 -13.11
N ASN A 57 -14.93 0.27 -12.32
CA ASN A 57 -14.59 1.49 -11.59
C ASN A 57 -13.65 1.17 -10.41
N ILE A 58 -13.88 0.06 -9.72
CA ILE A 58 -12.98 -0.40 -8.64
C ILE A 58 -11.58 -0.65 -9.20
N LEU A 59 -11.47 -1.39 -10.31
CA LEU A 59 -10.18 -1.74 -10.90
C LEU A 59 -9.41 -0.48 -11.37
N LYS A 60 -10.10 0.47 -12.00
CA LYS A 60 -9.50 1.76 -12.38
C LYS A 60 -8.98 2.54 -11.18
N SER A 61 -9.79 2.67 -10.13
CA SER A 61 -9.39 3.36 -8.90
C SER A 61 -8.22 2.66 -8.21
N LEU A 62 -8.19 1.32 -8.22
CA LEU A 62 -7.11 0.54 -7.64
C LEU A 62 -5.80 0.69 -8.44
N LEU A 63 -5.87 0.71 -9.77
CA LEU A 63 -4.72 0.96 -10.64
C LEU A 63 -4.17 2.36 -10.47
N ILE A 64 -5.03 3.38 -10.50
CA ILE A 64 -4.64 4.78 -10.33
C ILE A 64 -4.05 5.00 -8.94
N GLY A 65 -4.75 4.55 -7.89
CA GLY A 65 -4.28 4.66 -6.51
C GLY A 65 -2.99 3.90 -6.28
N GLY A 66 -2.86 2.69 -6.84
CA GLY A 66 -1.64 1.88 -6.79
C GLY A 66 -0.47 2.56 -7.50
N PHE A 67 -0.68 3.13 -8.69
CA PHE A 67 0.34 3.86 -9.44
C PHE A 67 0.86 5.07 -8.65
N PHE A 68 -0.04 5.91 -8.14
CA PHE A 68 0.35 7.07 -7.33
C PHE A 68 1.03 6.65 -6.02
N GLY A 69 0.52 5.61 -5.35
CA GLY A 69 1.14 5.06 -4.15
C GLY A 69 2.57 4.57 -4.40
N LEU A 70 2.81 3.91 -5.53
CA LEU A 70 4.13 3.42 -5.91
C LEU A 70 5.10 4.57 -6.23
N PHE A 71 4.60 5.62 -6.89
CA PHE A 71 5.38 6.84 -7.14
C PHE A 71 5.77 7.57 -5.86
N ILE A 72 4.81 7.79 -4.96
CA ILE A 72 5.05 8.47 -3.68
C ILE A 72 6.05 7.68 -2.84
N THR A 73 5.86 6.36 -2.72
CA THR A 73 6.72 5.51 -1.88
C THR A 73 8.12 5.28 -2.46
N ASN A 74 8.30 5.34 -3.78
CA ASN A 74 9.63 5.22 -4.41
C ASN A 74 10.33 6.56 -4.68
N SER A 75 9.65 7.68 -4.44
CA SER A 75 10.22 9.00 -4.63
C SER A 75 11.48 9.25 -3.77
N PRO A 76 12.42 10.10 -4.22
CA PRO A 76 13.57 10.50 -3.40
C PRO A 76 13.15 11.21 -2.10
N CYS A 77 12.01 11.90 -2.08
CA CYS A 77 11.47 12.54 -0.87
C CYS A 77 11.04 11.54 0.20
N ALA A 78 10.52 10.37 -0.18
CA ALA A 78 10.20 9.32 0.80
C ALA A 78 11.43 8.77 1.53
N ARG A 79 12.65 9.06 1.03
CA ARG A 79 13.92 8.66 1.63
C ARG A 79 14.66 9.83 2.30
N GLY A 80 13.99 10.97 2.54
CA GLY A 80 14.60 12.15 3.17
C GLY A 80 15.74 12.76 2.36
N ARG A 81 15.70 12.60 1.03
CA ARG A 81 16.64 13.23 0.08
C ARG A 81 16.03 14.41 -0.68
N CYS A 82 15.02 14.98 -0.04
CA CYS A 82 14.49 16.31 -0.28
C CYS A 82 14.88 17.11 0.97
#